data_AF-A0A528CE92-F1
#
_entry.id   AF-A0A528CE92-F1
#
_cell.length_a   1.000
_cell.length_b   1.000
_cell.length_c   1.000
_cell.angle_alpha   90.00
_cell.angle_beta   90.00
_cell.angle_gamma   90.00
#
_symmetry.space_group_name_H-M   'P 1'
#
loop_
_entity.id
_entity.type
_entity.pdbx_description
1 polymer ?
#
loop_
_entity_poly.entity_id
_entity_poly.type
_entity_poly.pdbx_seq_one_letter_code
_entity_poly.pdbx_strand_id
1 'polypeptide(L)' 'VTDASGKTLLDGFAGLWCVNIGYGQESVVEAAAKQLRELPYATGYFGLGSEPAIRLAAKLAELAPGDLNHVY' A
#
# COMPACT_ATOMS: atom_id res chain seq x y z
N VAL A 1 9.16 7.31 -16.28
CA VAL A 1 10.33 6.71 -15.59
C VAL A 1 11.61 7.15 -16.28
N THR A 2 12.73 7.22 -15.57
CA THR A 2 14.02 7.64 -16.14
C THR A 2 15.05 6.53 -15.97
N ASP A 3 15.73 6.16 -17.05
CA ASP A 3 16.79 5.14 -16.99
C ASP A 3 18.14 5.71 -16.52
N ALA A 4 19.14 4.84 -16.36
CA ALA A 4 20.48 5.23 -15.89
C ALA A 4 21.24 6.13 -16.87
N SER A 5 20.83 6.22 -18.13
CA SER A 5 21.40 7.14 -19.12
C SER A 5 20.73 8.52 -19.12
N GLY A 6 19.70 8.70 -18.28
CA GLY A 6 18.93 9.95 -18.18
C GLY A 6 17.78 10.04 -19.18
N LYS A 7 17.48 8.99 -19.94
CA LYS A 7 16.35 8.99 -20.90
C LYS A 7 15.04 8.82 -20.15
N THR A 8 14.11 9.74 -20.38
CA THR A 8 12.74 9.64 -19.87
C THR A 8 11.88 8.79 -20.81
N LEU A 9 11.14 7.87 -20.20
CA LEU A 9 10.24 6.93 -20.86
C LEU A 9 8.83 7.08 -20.29
N LEU A 10 7.83 7.01 -21.17
CA LEU A 10 6.45 6.79 -20.78
C LEU A 10 6.29 5.32 -20.39
N ASP A 11 5.88 5.10 -19.15
CA ASP A 11 5.47 3.77 -18.72
C ASP A 11 3.98 3.58 -19.05
N GLY A 12 3.72 2.85 -20.14
CA GLY A 12 2.36 2.52 -20.58
C GLY A 12 1.73 1.32 -19.86
N PHE A 13 2.44 0.71 -18.90
CA PHE A 13 2.06 -0.55 -18.27
C PHE A 13 1.94 -0.49 -16.75
N ALA A 14 2.19 0.69 -16.16
CA ALA A 14 2.21 0.90 -14.71
C ALA A 14 3.13 -0.12 -14.00
N GLY A 15 4.37 -0.26 -14.49
CA GLY A 15 5.33 -1.27 -14.07
C GLY A 15 4.92 -2.65 -14.56
N LEU A 16 4.40 -3.47 -13.65
CA LEU A 16 3.76 -4.75 -13.95
C LEU A 16 2.31 -4.71 -13.47
N TRP A 17 1.51 -3.79 -14.03
CA TRP A 17 0.10 -3.58 -13.67
C TRP A 17 -0.14 -3.18 -12.21
N CYS A 18 0.80 -2.49 -11.56
CA CYS A 18 0.74 -2.27 -10.11
C CYS A 18 0.96 -0.82 -9.67
N VAL A 19 1.56 0.04 -10.50
CA VAL A 19 1.83 1.45 -10.15
C VAL A 19 0.61 2.34 -10.45
N ASN A 20 -0.55 1.97 -9.91
CA ASN A 20 -1.85 2.52 -10.30
C ASN A 20 -2.03 4.02 -9.95
N ILE A 21 -1.31 4.51 -8.93
CA ILE A 21 -1.32 5.91 -8.51
C ILE A 21 -0.13 6.71 -9.07
N GLY A 22 0.66 6.12 -9.96
CA GLY A 22 1.89 6.74 -10.49
C GLY A 22 3.10 6.64 -9.54
N TYR A 23 4.25 7.11 -10.03
CA TYR A 23 5.54 7.05 -9.33
C TYR A 23 5.76 8.26 -8.42
N GLY A 24 6.48 8.06 -7.30
CA GLY A 24 6.97 9.17 -6.46
C GLY A 24 5.90 9.84 -5.59
N GLN A 25 4.89 9.08 -5.15
CA GLN A 25 3.83 9.61 -4.29
C GLN A 25 4.34 9.84 -2.86
N GLU A 26 4.66 11.10 -2.54
CA GLU A 26 5.24 11.50 -1.24
C GLU A 26 4.37 11.10 -0.04
N SER A 27 3.04 11.15 -0.21
CA SER A 27 2.09 10.74 0.82
C SER A 27 2.24 9.26 1.23
N VAL A 28 2.59 8.39 0.28
CA VAL A 28 2.84 6.96 0.53
C VAL A 28 4.19 6.77 1.22
N VAL A 29 5.22 7.50 0.77
CA VAL A 29 6.56 7.47 1.36
C VAL A 29 6.50 7.87 2.83
N GLU A 30 5.85 9.00 3.14
CA GLU A 30 5.73 9.50 4.51
C GLU A 30 4.90 8.58 5.40
N ALA A 31 3.79 8.02 4.91
CA ALA A 31 2.99 7.06 5.66
C ALA A 31 3.80 5.79 6.03
N ALA A 32 4.54 5.24 5.07
CA ALA A 32 5.40 4.08 5.30
C ALA A 32 6.54 4.42 6.27
N ALA A 33 7.24 5.54 6.06
CA ALA A 33 8.36 5.97 6.90
C ALA A 33 7.92 6.22 8.34
N LYS A 34 6.75 6.84 8.55
CA LYS A 34 6.17 7.03 9.89
C LYS A 34 5.90 5.68 10.57
N GLN A 35 5.19 4.78 9.90
CA GLN A 35 4.84 3.49 10.48
C GLN A 35 6.07 2.63 10.81
N LEU A 36 7.09 2.65 9.94
CA LEU A 36 8.35 1.92 10.18
C LEU A 36 9.11 2.44 11.41
N ARG A 37 9.02 3.74 11.72
CA ARG A 37 9.59 4.33 12.94
C ARG A 37 8.79 3.97 14.20
N GLU A 38 7.47 3.90 14.08
CA GLU A 38 6.57 3.68 15.20
C GLU A 38 6.46 2.19 15.58
N LEU A 39 6.12 1.35 14.62
CA LEU A 39 5.96 -0.09 14.79
C LEU A 39 6.13 -0.78 13.43
N PRO A 40 7.35 -1.23 13.08
CA PRO A 40 7.62 -1.84 11.77
C PRO A 40 7.00 -3.24 11.61
N TYR A 41 6.66 -3.91 12.72
CA TYR A 41 6.06 -5.23 12.71
C TYR A 41 5.19 -5.45 13.95
N ALA A 42 4.05 -6.10 13.75
CA ALA A 42 3.21 -6.67 14.80
C ALA A 42 2.78 -8.07 14.34
N THR A 43 2.64 -9.01 15.28
CA THR A 43 2.07 -10.32 14.96
C THR A 43 0.56 -10.19 14.70
N GLY A 44 0.05 -10.95 13.73
CA GLY A 44 -1.39 -11.11 13.47
C GLY A 44 -2.03 -12.28 14.24
N TYR A 45 -1.25 -12.99 15.06
CA TYR A 45 -1.73 -14.15 15.83
C TYR A 45 -2.42 -13.74 17.12
N PHE A 46 -3.24 -14.64 17.68
CA PHE A 46 -3.86 -14.52 19.00
C PHE A 46 -4.78 -13.29 19.17
N GLY A 47 -5.35 -12.78 18.07
CA GLY A 47 -6.18 -11.57 18.09
C GLY A 47 -5.38 -10.27 18.24
N LEU A 48 -4.06 -10.33 18.06
CA LEU A 48 -3.20 -9.14 17.97
C LEU A 48 -3.13 -8.63 16.54
N GLY A 49 -2.78 -7.35 16.38
CA GLY A 49 -2.60 -6.73 15.08
C GLY A 49 -2.10 -5.30 15.21
N SER A 50 -1.79 -4.67 14.07
CA SER A 50 -1.44 -3.26 14.00
C SER A 50 -2.66 -2.43 13.60
N GLU A 51 -2.75 -1.19 14.11
CA GLU A 51 -3.83 -0.25 13.73
C GLU A 51 -3.97 -0.10 12.21
N PRO A 52 -2.89 0.06 11.40
CA PRO A 52 -3.01 0.19 9.95
C PRO A 52 -3.66 -1.03 9.28
N ALA A 53 -3.34 -2.25 9.73
CA ALA A 53 -3.94 -3.46 9.17
C ALA A 53 -5.45 -3.53 9.45
N ILE A 54 -5.86 -3.18 10.68
CA ILE A 54 -7.27 -3.13 11.09
C ILE A 54 -8.05 -2.10 10.25
N ARG A 55 -7.49 -0.89 10.12
CA ARG A 55 -8.09 0.19 9.31
C ARG A 55 -8.18 -0.17 7.83
N LEU A 56 -7.15 -0.83 7.28
CA LEU A 56 -7.16 -1.30 5.91
C LEU A 56 -8.24 -2.37 5.68
N ALA A 57 -8.35 -3.36 6.58
CA ALA A 57 -9.37 -4.39 6.48
C ALA A 57 -10.79 -3.80 6.50
N ALA A 58 -11.05 -2.86 7.40
CA ALA A 58 -12.32 -2.13 7.44
C ALA A 58 -12.57 -1.35 6.14
N LYS A 59 -11.55 -0.66 5.61
CA LYS A 59 -11.71 0.12 4.38
C LYS A 59 -11.96 -0.76 3.15
N LEU A 60 -11.31 -1.92 3.08
CA LEU A 60 -11.53 -2.87 2.00
C LEU A 60 -12.93 -3.47 2.07
N ALA A 61 -13.42 -3.81 3.26
CA ALA A 61 -14.80 -4.28 3.44
C ALA A 61 -15.84 -3.23 2.97
N GLU A 62 -15.62 -1.94 3.23
CA GLU A 62 -16.50 -0.87 2.73
C GLU A 62 -16.54 -0.76 1.20
N LEU A 63 -15.44 -1.09 0.52
CA LEU A 63 -15.30 -0.97 -0.94
C LEU A 63 -15.63 -2.26 -1.68
N ALA A 64 -15.58 -3.40 -0.99
CA ALA A 64 -15.83 -4.70 -1.57
C ALA A 64 -17.33 -4.87 -1.87
N PRO A 65 -17.68 -5.62 -2.92
CA PRO A 65 -19.07 -5.86 -3.27
C PRO A 65 -19.76 -6.82 -2.29
N GLY A 66 -21.06 -6.64 -2.11
CA GLY A 66 -21.92 -7.59 -1.39
C GLY A 66 -21.58 -7.68 0.10
N ASP A 67 -21.32 -8.89 0.57
CA ASP A 67 -21.08 -9.23 1.97
C ASP A 67 -19.61 -9.60 2.26
N LEU A 68 -18.70 -9.25 1.36
CA LEU A 68 -17.26 -9.48 1.51
C LEU A 68 -16.66 -8.56 2.58
N ASN A 69 -16.75 -8.99 3.84
CA ASN A 69 -16.39 -8.20 5.02
C ASN A 69 -15.15 -8.72 5.77
N HIS A 70 -14.43 -9.70 5.23
CA HIS A 70 -13.25 -10.30 5.86
C HIS A 70 -12.04 -10.28 4.93
N VAL A 71 -10.89 -9.87 5.46
CA VAL A 71 -9.60 -9.75 4.75
C VAL A 71 -8.54 -10.54 5.53
N TYR A 72 -7.72 -11.31 4.82
CA TYR A 72 -6.68 -12.18 5.36
C TYR A 72 -5.28 -11.75 4.91
#